data_AF-A0A9D6UEZ5-F1
#
_entry.id   AF-A0A9D6UEZ5-F1
#
_cell.length_a   1.000
_cell.length_b   1.000
_cell.length_c   1.000
_cell.angle_alpha   90.00
_cell.angle_beta   90.00
_cell.angle_gamma   90.00
#
_symmetry.space_group_name_H-M   'P 1'
#
loop_
_entity.id
_entity.type
_entity.pdbx_description
1 polymer ?
#
loop_
_entity_poly.entity_id
_entity_poly.type
_entity_poly.pdbx_seq_one_letter_code
_entity_poly.pdbx_strand_id
1 'polypeptide(L)'
;GIGARQATSTRTYPLGMVLQACPDIVDYGKGGEISCWRDLIDAAAIVRSALGVSPDAWKQALDVLGEHDASIVIAAILQRGEEIKSAGGYLRVLTGKAREGEFSLGPVLMALLRGKAAKAARERKRAG
;
A
#
# COMPACT_ATOMS: atom_id res chain seq x y z
N GLY A 1 -29.46 15.15 16.68
CA GLY A 1 -28.73 14.89 15.44
C GLY A 1 -27.85 13.68 15.64
N ILE A 2 -28.21 12.55 15.05
CA ILE A 2 -27.41 11.32 15.11
C ILE A 2 -26.73 11.14 13.76
N GLY A 3 -25.40 11.09 13.81
CA GLY A 3 -24.50 11.16 12.66
C GLY A 3 -24.84 10.13 11.60
N ALA A 4 -24.85 10.61 10.36
CA ALA A 4 -25.03 9.81 9.16
C ALA A 4 -24.11 8.58 9.22
N ARG A 5 -24.74 7.42 9.11
CA ARG A 5 -24.09 6.14 8.85
C ARG A 5 -23.41 6.31 7.49
N GLN A 6 -22.10 6.57 7.49
CA GLN A 6 -21.35 6.66 6.25
C GLN A 6 -21.46 5.31 5.56
N ALA A 7 -22.11 5.32 4.39
CA ALA A 7 -22.33 4.16 3.57
C ALA A 7 -21.00 3.44 3.35
N THR A 8 -20.93 2.18 3.74
CA THR A 8 -19.88 1.26 3.34
C THR A 8 -20.00 1.07 1.84
N SER A 9 -19.38 1.97 1.07
CA SER A 9 -18.94 1.65 -0.27
C SER A 9 -18.05 0.43 -0.11
N THR A 10 -18.50 -0.71 -0.65
CA THR A 10 -17.72 -1.94 -0.68
C THR A 10 -16.42 -1.62 -1.42
N ARG A 11 -15.37 -1.31 -0.66
CA ARG A 11 -14.05 -1.07 -1.21
C ARG A 11 -13.64 -2.32 -1.96
N THR A 12 -13.10 -2.15 -3.17
CA THR A 12 -12.67 -3.27 -4.03
C THR A 12 -11.72 -4.22 -3.29
N TYR A 13 -10.90 -3.69 -2.39
CA TYR A 13 -10.02 -4.47 -1.52
C TYR A 13 -10.28 -4.12 -0.05
N PRO A 14 -10.61 -5.10 0.81
CA PRO A 14 -10.79 -4.84 2.23
C PRO A 14 -9.45 -4.54 2.92
N LEU A 15 -9.46 -3.69 3.95
CA LEU A 15 -8.26 -3.27 4.68
C LEU A 15 -7.44 -4.47 5.18
N GLY A 16 -8.10 -5.48 5.77
CA GLY A 16 -7.41 -6.68 6.27
C GLY A 16 -6.62 -7.43 5.19
N MET A 17 -7.11 -7.44 3.93
CA MET A 17 -6.37 -8.03 2.81
C MET A 17 -5.13 -7.19 2.47
N VAL A 18 -5.25 -5.87 2.48
CA VAL A 18 -4.13 -4.95 2.24
C VAL A 18 -3.05 -5.14 3.30
N LEU A 19 -3.43 -5.18 4.58
CA LEU A 19 -2.49 -5.38 5.69
C LEU A 19 -1.85 -6.77 5.67
N GLN A 20 -2.58 -7.80 5.21
CA GLN A 20 -2.00 -9.12 5.02
C GLN A 20 -0.93 -9.14 3.91
N ALA A 21 -1.19 -8.40 2.82
CA ALA A 21 -0.27 -8.27 1.69
C ALA A 21 0.94 -7.39 2.02
N CYS A 22 0.73 -6.34 2.82
CA CYS A 22 1.73 -5.32 3.17
C CYS A 22 1.88 -5.17 4.69
N PRO A 23 2.31 -6.20 5.45
CA PRO A 23 2.45 -6.13 6.90
C PRO A 23 3.41 -5.03 7.39
N ASP A 24 4.46 -4.69 6.63
CA ASP A 24 5.51 -3.76 7.10
C ASP A 24 4.98 -2.34 7.36
N ILE A 25 3.86 -1.95 6.75
CA ILE A 25 3.23 -0.63 6.98
C ILE A 25 2.65 -0.52 8.40
N VAL A 26 2.34 -1.64 9.07
CA VAL A 26 1.71 -1.66 10.40
C VAL A 26 2.61 -1.03 11.46
N ASP A 27 3.93 -1.17 11.31
CA ASP A 27 4.93 -0.57 12.21
C ASP A 27 4.89 0.97 12.21
N TYR A 28 4.27 1.56 11.19
CA TYR A 28 4.08 3.02 11.05
C TYR A 28 2.69 3.49 11.53
N GLY A 29 1.83 2.56 11.95
CA GLY A 29 0.57 2.87 12.60
C GLY A 29 0.76 3.45 14.00
N LYS A 30 -0.20 4.25 14.47
CA LYS A 30 -0.14 4.77 15.85
C LYS A 30 -0.23 3.59 16.83
N GLY A 31 0.76 3.47 17.70
CA GLY A 31 0.85 2.34 18.64
C GLY A 31 1.19 1.00 17.98
N GLY A 32 1.69 0.99 16.73
CA GLY A 32 2.01 -0.23 16.00
C GLY A 32 0.78 -0.99 15.48
N GLU A 33 -0.34 -0.29 15.27
CA GLU A 33 -1.58 -0.87 14.77
C GLU A 33 -2.22 0.01 13.67
N ILE A 34 -2.88 -0.65 12.73
CA ILE A 34 -3.75 -0.03 11.72
C ILE A 34 -5.12 -0.70 11.80
N SER A 35 -6.10 0.00 12.37
CA SER A 35 -7.45 -0.54 12.61
C SER A 35 -8.47 -0.01 11.59
N CYS A 36 -8.18 1.12 10.93
CA CYS A 36 -9.04 1.71 9.90
C CYS A 36 -8.26 2.33 8.74
N TRP A 37 -8.99 2.73 7.68
CA TRP A 37 -8.39 3.35 6.50
C TRP A 37 -7.68 4.67 6.81
N ARG A 38 -8.18 5.44 7.79
CA ARG A 38 -7.53 6.68 8.20
C ARG A 38 -6.13 6.40 8.76
N ASP A 39 -6.00 5.34 9.58
CA ASP A 39 -4.71 4.92 10.12
C ASP A 39 -3.74 4.53 9.00
N LEU A 40 -4.24 3.82 7.97
CA LEU A 40 -3.41 3.45 6.81
C LEU A 40 -2.94 4.68 6.04
N ILE A 41 -3.81 5.68 5.84
CA ILE A 41 -3.47 6.92 5.14
C ILE A 41 -2.40 7.70 5.93
N ASP A 42 -2.57 7.81 7.26
CA ASP A 42 -1.60 8.46 8.14
C ASP A 42 -0.25 7.74 8.10
N ALA A 43 -0.25 6.40 8.19
CA ALA A 43 0.96 5.58 8.07
C ALA A 43 1.64 5.75 6.70
N ALA A 44 0.87 5.75 5.60
CA ALA A 44 1.38 5.96 4.25
C ALA A 44 2.03 7.35 4.10
N ALA A 45 1.51 8.39 4.76
CA ALA A 45 2.11 9.72 4.75
C ALA A 45 3.48 9.78 5.43
N ILE A 46 3.67 9.00 6.49
CA ILE A 46 4.97 8.84 7.16
C ILE A 46 5.92 8.05 6.24
N VAL A 47 5.46 6.89 5.76
CA VAL A 47 6.26 5.96 4.96
C VAL A 47 6.70 6.58 3.64
N ARG A 48 5.84 7.30 2.91
CA ARG A 48 6.23 7.96 1.66
C ARG A 48 7.38 8.96 1.88
N SER A 49 7.40 9.63 3.03
CA SER A 49 8.49 10.55 3.38
C SER A 49 9.78 9.79 3.72
N ALA A 50 9.69 8.69 4.48
CA ALA A 50 10.81 7.80 4.80
C ALA A 50 11.42 7.14 3.56
N LEU A 51 10.59 6.82 2.56
CA LEU A 51 11.02 6.24 1.27
C LEU A 51 11.56 7.30 0.28
N GLY A 52 11.65 8.57 0.67
CA GLY A 52 12.14 9.64 -0.21
C GLY A 52 11.19 10.00 -1.37
N VAL A 53 9.90 9.72 -1.24
CA VAL A 53 8.88 10.14 -2.22
C VAL A 53 8.67 11.64 -2.07
N SER A 54 8.96 12.38 -3.15
CA SER A 54 8.81 13.84 -3.14
C SER A 54 7.34 14.27 -3.02
N PRO A 55 7.05 15.45 -2.45
CA PRO A 55 5.69 15.96 -2.32
C PRO A 55 4.94 16.06 -3.65
N ASP A 56 5.63 16.43 -4.73
CA ASP A 56 5.06 16.47 -6.08
C ASP A 56 4.64 15.07 -6.59
N ALA A 57 5.49 14.05 -6.43
CA ALA A 57 5.14 12.68 -6.83
C ALA A 57 3.91 12.18 -6.06
N TRP A 58 3.86 12.49 -4.77
CA TRP A 58 2.75 12.14 -3.90
C TRP A 58 1.46 12.84 -4.32
N LYS A 59 1.52 14.15 -4.59
CA LYS A 59 0.37 14.92 -5.08
C LYS A 59 -0.18 14.35 -6.38
N GLN A 60 0.68 14.06 -7.35
CA GLN A 60 0.26 13.45 -8.61
C GLN A 60 -0.40 12.08 -8.41
N ALA A 61 0.12 11.28 -7.48
CA ALA A 61 -0.49 9.99 -7.13
C ALA A 61 -1.88 10.19 -6.51
N LEU A 62 -2.05 11.15 -5.60
CA LEU A 62 -3.36 11.50 -5.03
C LEU A 62 -4.35 11.96 -6.11
N ASP A 63 -3.91 12.82 -7.03
CA ASP A 63 -4.77 13.38 -8.08
C ASP A 63 -5.27 12.31 -9.08
N VAL A 64 -4.47 11.26 -9.33
CA VAL A 64 -4.80 10.20 -10.31
C VAL A 64 -5.44 8.98 -9.66
N LEU A 65 -4.87 8.49 -8.55
CA LEU A 65 -5.31 7.25 -7.89
C LEU A 65 -6.36 7.51 -6.81
N GLY A 66 -6.35 8.71 -6.21
CA GLY A 66 -7.07 8.99 -4.97
C GLY A 66 -6.31 8.53 -3.73
N GLU A 67 -6.71 9.08 -2.58
CA GLU A 67 -6.03 8.92 -1.29
C GLU A 67 -5.88 7.46 -0.85
N HIS A 68 -6.91 6.64 -1.05
CA HIS A 68 -6.93 5.25 -0.61
C HIS A 68 -5.98 4.39 -1.44
N ASP A 69 -6.13 4.42 -2.77
CA ASP A 69 -5.32 3.61 -3.66
C ASP A 69 -3.85 4.04 -3.64
N ALA A 70 -3.57 5.35 -3.57
CA ALA A 70 -2.23 5.86 -3.38
C ALA A 70 -1.59 5.34 -2.07
N SER A 71 -2.36 5.27 -0.97
CA SER A 71 -1.87 4.72 0.30
C SER A 71 -1.56 3.22 0.20
N ILE A 72 -2.39 2.45 -0.52
CA ILE A 72 -2.12 1.03 -0.80
C ILE A 72 -0.83 0.87 -1.63
N VAL A 73 -0.62 1.73 -2.64
CA VAL A 73 0.61 1.72 -3.44
C VAL A 73 1.83 1.99 -2.58
N ILE A 74 1.80 2.97 -1.66
CA ILE A 74 2.91 3.23 -0.75
C ILE A 74 3.19 2.03 0.14
N ALA A 75 2.17 1.39 0.71
CA ALA A 75 2.32 0.18 1.50
C ALA A 75 2.95 -0.96 0.67
N ALA A 76 2.53 -1.13 -0.58
CA ALA A 76 3.09 -2.11 -1.50
C ALA A 76 4.56 -1.81 -1.87
N ILE A 77 4.93 -0.54 -2.04
CA ILE A 77 6.31 -0.13 -2.30
C ILE A 77 7.19 -0.42 -1.10
N LEU A 78 6.74 -0.06 0.11
CA LEU A 78 7.44 -0.38 1.36
C LEU A 78 7.68 -1.90 1.46
N GLN A 79 6.63 -2.69 1.23
CA GLN A 79 6.71 -4.15 1.35
C GLN A 79 7.71 -4.79 0.38
N ARG A 80 7.91 -4.19 -0.79
CA ARG A 80 8.88 -4.64 -1.80
C ARG A 80 10.28 -4.12 -1.55
N GLY A 81 10.44 -3.16 -0.62
CA GLY A 81 11.71 -2.70 -0.07
C GLY A 81 12.85 -2.63 -1.09
N GLU A 82 13.92 -3.37 -0.82
CA GLU A 82 15.19 -3.40 -1.56
C GLU A 82 15.06 -3.75 -3.05
N GLU A 83 13.95 -4.33 -3.50
CA GLU A 83 13.71 -4.57 -4.93
C GLU A 83 13.49 -3.26 -5.72
N ILE A 84 13.07 -2.19 -5.04
CA ILE A 84 12.72 -0.91 -5.66
C ILE A 84 13.86 0.09 -5.46
N LYS A 85 14.58 0.39 -6.55
CA LYS A 85 15.70 1.35 -6.55
C LYS A 85 15.30 2.78 -6.15
N SER A 86 14.09 3.21 -6.51
CA SER A 86 13.57 4.54 -6.18
C SER A 86 12.06 4.49 -6.02
N ALA A 87 11.59 4.63 -4.78
CA ALA A 87 10.16 4.65 -4.46
C ALA A 87 9.43 5.79 -5.20
N GLY A 88 9.99 7.00 -5.19
CA GLY A 88 9.39 8.15 -5.85
C GLY A 88 9.37 8.05 -7.38
N GLY A 89 10.39 7.44 -7.99
CA GLY A 89 10.38 7.16 -9.43
C GLY A 89 9.36 6.08 -9.79
N TYR A 90 9.30 5.02 -8.98
CA TYR A 90 8.36 3.92 -9.21
C TYR A 90 6.91 4.36 -9.04
N LEU A 91 6.60 5.16 -8.01
CA LEU A 91 5.27 5.74 -7.82
C LEU A 91 4.84 6.53 -9.04
N ARG A 92 5.70 7.38 -9.62
CA ARG A 92 5.38 8.15 -10.84
C ARG A 92 5.05 7.25 -12.02
N VAL A 93 5.79 6.15 -12.20
CA VAL A 93 5.51 5.17 -13.27
C VAL A 93 4.14 4.53 -13.06
N LEU A 94 3.81 4.11 -11.83
CA LEU A 94 2.50 3.53 -11.53
C LEU A 94 1.36 4.55 -11.72
N THR A 95 1.57 5.79 -11.29
CA THR A 95 0.63 6.90 -11.50
C THR A 95 0.41 7.19 -12.99
N GLY A 96 1.48 7.16 -13.81
CA GLY A 96 1.38 7.29 -15.27
C GLY A 96 0.51 6.20 -15.89
N LYS A 97 0.80 4.94 -15.55
CA LYS A 97 0.00 3.79 -15.99
C LYS A 97 -1.46 3.87 -15.55
N ALA A 98 -1.71 4.34 -14.33
CA ALA A 98 -3.07 4.51 -13.83
C ALA A 98 -3.85 5.57 -14.60
N ARG A 99 -3.18 6.66 -15.00
CA ARG A 99 -3.77 7.68 -15.86
C ARG A 99 -4.17 7.13 -17.23
N GLU A 100 -3.44 6.15 -17.73
CA GLU A 100 -3.70 5.46 -19.00
C GLU A 100 -4.68 4.27 -18.84
N GLY A 101 -5.13 3.96 -17.62
CA GLY A 101 -5.99 2.81 -17.34
C GLY A 101 -5.27 1.45 -17.34
N GLU A 102 -3.95 1.46 -17.37
CA GLU A 102 -3.09 0.26 -17.44
C GLU A 102 -2.64 -0.26 -16.05
N PHE A 103 -3.10 0.37 -14.97
CA PHE A 103 -2.76 0.00 -13.61
C PHE A 103 -3.97 -0.51 -12.83
N SER A 104 -3.76 -1.59 -12.07
CA SER A 104 -4.72 -2.06 -11.07
C SER A 104 -4.00 -2.61 -9.84
N LEU A 105 -4.62 -2.42 -8.67
CA LEU A 105 -4.08 -2.87 -7.38
C LEU A 105 -4.14 -4.39 -7.19
N GLY A 106 -5.12 -5.07 -7.80
CA GLY A 106 -5.34 -6.50 -7.63
C GLY A 106 -4.10 -7.34 -7.94
N PRO A 107 -3.50 -7.24 -9.13
CA PRO A 107 -2.26 -7.94 -9.47
C PRO A 107 -1.10 -7.62 -8.54
N VAL A 108 -0.98 -6.36 -8.08
CA VAL A 108 0.06 -5.93 -7.12
C VAL A 108 -0.10 -6.65 -5.79
N LEU A 109 -1.29 -6.58 -5.19
CA LEU A 109 -1.60 -7.24 -3.91
C LEU A 109 -1.43 -8.76 -4.00
N MET A 110 -1.90 -9.37 -5.09
CA MET A 110 -1.78 -10.82 -5.28
C MET A 110 -0.33 -11.27 -5.47
N ALA A 111 0.50 -10.46 -6.12
CA ALA A 111 1.94 -10.75 -6.23
C ALA A 111 2.61 -10.75 -4.85
N LEU A 112 2.28 -9.78 -3.98
CA LEU A 112 2.82 -9.71 -2.62
C LEU A 112 2.38 -10.90 -1.76
N LEU A 113 1.09 -11.24 -1.78
CA LEU A 113 0.55 -12.39 -1.04
C LEU A 113 1.23 -13.70 -1.46
N ARG A 114 1.43 -13.92 -2.77
CA ARG A 114 2.15 -15.10 -3.27
C ARG A 114 3.64 -15.08 -2.89
N GLY A 115 4.30 -13.93 -2.99
CA GLY A 115 5.71 -13.77 -2.61
C GLY A 115 5.96 -14.14 -1.14
N LYS A 116 5.06 -13.68 -0.25
CA LYS A 116 5.09 -14.03 1.18
C LYS A 116 4.94 -15.53 1.41
N ALA A 117 3.95 -16.17 0.78
CA ALA A 117 3.75 -17.61 0.89
C ALA A 117 4.97 -18.41 0.40
N ALA A 118 5.58 -17.99 -0.71
CA ALA A 118 6.79 -18.61 -1.24
C ALA A 118 8.00 -18.46 -0.32
N LYS A 119 8.19 -17.28 0.31
CA LYS A 119 9.25 -17.05 1.30
C LYS A 119 9.09 -17.97 2.52
N ALA A 120 7.89 -18.03 3.10
CA ALA A 120 7.58 -18.89 4.24
C ALA A 120 7.80 -20.39 3.93
N ALA A 121 7.41 -20.85 2.73
CA ALA A 121 7.64 -22.23 2.31
C ALA A 121 9.14 -22.57 2.18
N ARG A 122 9.97 -21.64 1.71
CA ARG A 122 11.43 -21.82 1.62
C ARG A 122 12.09 -21.88 3.00
N GLU A 123 11.64 -21.04 3.93
CA GLU A 123 12.14 -21.03 5.32
C GLU A 123 11.84 -22.34 6.04
N ARG A 124 10.62 -22.88 5.90
CA ARG A 124 10.25 -24.20 6.46
C ARG A 124 11.11 -25.34 5.91
N LYS A 125 11.47 -25.32 4.63
CA LYS A 125 12.36 -26.31 4.01
C LYS A 125 13.82 -26.20 4.45
N ARG A 126 14.25 -25.03 4.94
CA ARG A 126 15.62 -24.82 5.45
C ARG A 126 15.77 -25.17 6.94
N ALA A 127 14.66 -25.18 7.67
CA ALA A 127 14.62 -25.46 9.11
C ALA A 127 14.32 -26.92 9.46
N GLY A 128 14.07 -27.78 8.46
CA GLY A 128 13.91 -29.22 8.61
C GLY A 128 14.95 -29.97 7.79
#